data_AF-A0A1V4SRZ6-F1
#
_entry.id   AF-A0A1V4SRZ6-F1
#
_cell.length_a   1.000
_cell.length_b   1.000
_cell.length_c   1.000
_cell.angle_alpha   90.00
_cell.angle_beta   90.00
_cell.angle_gamma   90.00
#
_symmetry.space_group_name_H-M   'P 1'
#
loop_
_entity.id
_entity.type
_entity.pdbx_description
1 polymer ?
#
loop_
_entity_poly.entity_id
_entity_poly.type
_entity_poly.pdbx_seq_one_letter_code
_entity_poly.pdbx_strand_id
1 'polypeptide(L)'
;MALRKNGEIVSQCVNNGFIHENQYFIDLYTFNNCERNKGYGTLISYYLIIDQLKKGYLPIWETTVDNMPSQKVADKLGFEKVEEYPVYSINIV
;
A
#
# COMPACT_ATOMS: atom_id res chain seq x y z
N MET A 1 3.44 -3.88 -8.65
CA MET A 1 3.58 -5.33 -8.41
C MET A 1 2.23 -5.99 -8.23
N ALA A 2 2.04 -7.21 -8.72
CA ALA A 2 0.78 -7.95 -8.59
C ALA A 2 1.02 -9.43 -8.31
N LEU A 3 0.19 -10.02 -7.44
CA LEU A 3 0.12 -11.46 -7.19
C LEU A 3 -1.06 -12.03 -7.95
N ARG A 4 -0.83 -13.12 -8.69
CA ARG A 4 -1.86 -13.84 -9.44
C ARG A 4 -2.06 -15.25 -8.91
N LYS A 5 -3.32 -15.72 -8.93
CA LYS A 5 -3.71 -17.10 -8.65
C LYS A 5 -4.67 -17.54 -9.73
N ASN A 6 -4.37 -18.66 -10.39
CA ASN A 6 -5.17 -19.17 -11.53
C ASN A 6 -5.42 -18.11 -12.63
N GLY A 7 -4.42 -17.25 -12.89
CA GLY A 7 -4.52 -16.17 -13.88
C GLY A 7 -5.13 -14.85 -13.37
N GLU A 8 -5.89 -14.88 -12.27
CA GLU A 8 -6.56 -13.70 -11.71
C GLU A 8 -5.66 -12.93 -10.75
N ILE A 9 -5.75 -11.59 -10.76
CA ILE A 9 -5.03 -10.76 -9.78
C ILE A 9 -5.76 -10.82 -8.45
N VAL A 10 -5.11 -11.39 -7.43
CA VAL A 10 -5.68 -11.49 -6.07
C VAL A 10 -5.23 -10.34 -5.18
N SER A 11 -4.05 -9.78 -5.44
CA SER A 11 -3.53 -8.62 -4.71
C SER A 11 -2.60 -7.81 -5.61
N GLN A 12 -2.63 -6.49 -5.46
CA GLN A 12 -1.83 -5.56 -6.25
C GLN A 12 -1.35 -4.40 -5.37
N CYS A 13 -0.10 -3.98 -5.59
CA CYS A 13 0.51 -2.85 -4.91
C CYS A 13 1.23 -2.00 -5.96
N VAL A 14 0.95 -0.71 -6.01
CA VAL A 14 1.46 0.19 -7.05
C VAL A 14 2.02 1.47 -6.43
N ASN A 15 3.02 2.05 -7.11
CA ASN A 15 3.26 3.49 -7.01
C ASN A 15 2.11 4.16 -7.76
N ASN A 16 1.32 5.00 -7.08
CA ASN A 16 0.11 5.59 -7.65
C ASN A 16 0.37 6.74 -8.66
N GLY A 17 1.64 7.06 -8.91
CA GLY A 17 2.06 8.06 -9.88
C GLY A 17 2.21 9.46 -9.30
N PHE A 18 1.78 9.69 -8.05
CA PHE A 18 2.09 10.93 -7.34
C PHE A 18 3.49 10.82 -6.74
N ILE A 19 4.42 11.59 -7.32
CA ILE A 19 5.83 11.63 -6.90
C ILE A 19 6.19 13.08 -6.59
N HIS A 20 6.73 13.31 -5.39
CA HIS A 20 7.32 14.58 -5.00
C HIS A 20 8.77 14.34 -4.58
N GLU A 21 9.71 15.02 -5.23
CA GLU A 21 11.15 14.73 -5.11
C GLU A 21 11.46 13.26 -5.43
N ASN A 22 11.89 12.48 -4.43
CA ASN A 22 12.10 11.06 -4.53
C ASN A 22 11.06 10.23 -3.75
N GLN A 23 10.01 10.86 -3.23
CA GLN A 23 8.98 10.18 -2.46
C GLN A 23 7.75 9.85 -3.30
N TYR A 24 7.11 8.71 -3.05
CA TYR A 24 5.92 8.27 -3.79
C TYR A 24 4.88 7.60 -2.90
N PHE A 25 3.61 7.73 -3.26
CA PHE A 25 2.52 7.08 -2.52
C PHE A 25 2.26 5.65 -2.99
N ILE A 26 2.02 4.76 -2.02
CA ILE A 26 1.63 3.37 -2.26
C ILE A 26 0.12 3.22 -2.24
N ASP A 27 -0.43 2.56 -3.26
CA ASP A 27 -1.79 2.00 -3.21
C ASP A 27 -1.73 0.47 -3.13
N LEU A 28 -2.41 -0.10 -2.15
CA LEU A 28 -2.47 -1.55 -1.91
C LEU A 28 -3.91 -2.08 -1.96
N TYR A 29 -4.11 -3.12 -2.75
CA TYR A 29 -5.38 -3.82 -2.90
C TYR A 29 -5.23 -5.32 -2.67
N THR A 30 -6.17 -5.90 -1.92
CA THR A 30 -6.47 -7.34 -1.93
C THR A 30 -7.95 -7.47 -2.24
N PHE A 31 -8.25 -7.86 -3.49
CA PHE A 31 -9.58 -7.66 -4.10
C PHE A 31 -10.65 -8.54 -3.47
N ASN A 32 -10.35 -9.82 -3.25
CA ASN A 32 -11.29 -10.75 -2.66
C ASN A 32 -11.06 -10.85 -1.14
N ASN A 33 -12.13 -10.66 -0.36
CA ASN A 33 -12.08 -10.79 1.10
C ASN A 33 -11.62 -12.17 1.57
N CYS A 34 -11.96 -13.24 0.84
CA CYS A 34 -11.52 -14.62 1.13
C CYS A 34 -10.02 -14.84 0.90
N GLU A 35 -9.34 -13.92 0.22
CA GLU A 35 -7.89 -13.95 -0.01
C GLU A 35 -7.12 -13.01 0.95
N ARG A 36 -7.82 -12.24 1.80
CA ARG A 36 -7.19 -11.42 2.85
C ARG A 36 -6.61 -12.28 3.97
N ASN A 37 -5.74 -11.70 4.79
CA ASN A 37 -5.05 -12.36 5.91
C ASN A 37 -4.11 -13.52 5.54
N LYS A 38 -3.76 -13.68 4.25
CA LYS A 38 -2.81 -14.69 3.75
C LYS A 38 -1.39 -14.15 3.52
N GLY A 39 -1.11 -12.93 3.97
CA GLY A 39 0.20 -12.28 3.81
C GLY A 39 0.48 -11.66 2.44
N TYR A 40 -0.47 -11.75 1.48
CA TYR A 40 -0.26 -11.26 0.12
C TYR A 40 0.09 -9.78 0.05
N GLY A 41 -0.64 -8.93 0.78
CA GLY A 41 -0.42 -7.48 0.77
C GLY A 41 0.98 -7.09 1.22
N THR A 42 1.50 -7.74 2.28
CA THR A 42 2.89 -7.57 2.72
C THR A 42 3.88 -8.02 1.64
N LEU A 43 3.69 -9.21 1.06
CA LEU A 43 4.59 -9.77 0.07
C LEU A 43 4.73 -8.87 -1.17
N ILE A 44 3.63 -8.43 -1.76
CA ILE A 44 3.69 -7.62 -2.99
C ILE A 44 4.15 -6.19 -2.74
N SER A 45 3.86 -5.64 -1.55
CA SER A 45 4.33 -4.31 -1.17
C SER A 45 5.82 -4.32 -0.94
N TYR A 46 6.37 -5.35 -0.29
CA TYR A 46 7.80 -5.57 -0.18
C TYR A 46 8.49 -5.56 -1.56
N TYR A 47 7.97 -6.31 -2.53
CA TYR A 47 8.55 -6.34 -3.87
C TYR A 47 8.51 -4.98 -4.59
N LEU A 48 7.41 -4.23 -4.43
CA LEU A 48 7.34 -2.87 -4.99
C LEU A 48 8.38 -1.96 -4.33
N ILE A 49 8.44 -1.95 -3.00
CA ILE A 49 9.33 -1.10 -2.23
C ILE A 49 10.79 -1.40 -2.58
N ILE A 50 11.20 -2.67 -2.64
CA ILE A 50 12.57 -3.03 -3.02
C ILE A 50 12.91 -2.59 -4.45
N ASP A 51 11.98 -2.74 -5.39
CA ASP A 51 12.18 -2.28 -6.78
C ASP A 51 12.32 -0.75 -6.87
N GLN A 52 11.50 -0.01 -6.12
CA GLN A 52 11.52 1.45 -6.09
C GLN A 52 12.74 2.01 -5.33
N LEU A 53 13.15 1.39 -4.22
CA LEU A 53 14.35 1.75 -3.47
C LEU A 53 15.61 1.64 -4.33
N LYS A 54 15.72 0.59 -5.17
CA LYS A 54 16.83 0.43 -6.13
C LYS A 54 16.92 1.57 -7.15
N LYS A 55 15.82 2.27 -7.38
CA LYS A 55 15.73 3.43 -8.28
C LYS A 55 15.89 4.77 -7.53
N GLY A 56 16.17 4.74 -6.22
CA GLY A 56 16.33 5.93 -5.39
C GLY A 56 15.03 6.52 -4.84
N TYR A 57 13.88 5.84 -5.03
CA TYR A 57 12.58 6.31 -4.53
C TYR A 57 12.28 5.78 -3.13
N LEU A 58 11.69 6.64 -2.30
CA LEU A 58 11.24 6.34 -0.94
C LEU A 58 9.70 6.23 -0.91
N PRO A 59 9.14 5.16 -0.32
CA PRO A 59 7.69 5.03 -0.21
C PRO A 59 7.12 5.91 0.91
N ILE A 60 5.94 6.46 0.66
CA ILE A 60 5.03 7.02 1.66
C ILE A 60 3.82 6.07 1.75
N TRP A 61 3.44 5.75 2.99
CA TRP A 61 2.28 4.94 3.30
C TRP A 61 1.25 5.76 4.07
N GLU A 62 0.14 6.08 3.41
CA GLU A 62 -0.99 6.75 4.05
C GLU A 62 -2.16 5.80 4.18
N THR A 63 -2.89 5.94 5.29
CA THR A 63 -4.11 5.18 5.52
C THR A 63 -4.95 5.87 6.59
N THR A 64 -6.25 5.60 6.59
CA THR A 64 -7.14 6.07 7.64
C THR A 64 -6.87 5.36 8.98
N VAL A 65 -7.22 6.02 10.08
CA VAL A 65 -7.02 5.54 11.46
C VAL A 65 -7.81 4.26 11.77
N ASP A 66 -8.90 4.00 11.06
CA ASP A 66 -9.76 2.82 11.22
C ASP A 66 -9.34 1.64 10.31
N ASN A 67 -8.45 1.86 9.34
CA ASN A 67 -7.95 0.82 8.44
C ASN A 67 -6.80 0.02 9.08
N MET A 68 -7.12 -0.71 10.15
CA MET A 68 -6.20 -1.59 10.87
C MET A 68 -5.44 -2.61 10.00
N PRO A 69 -6.05 -3.21 8.95
CA PRO A 69 -5.32 -4.10 8.06
C PRO A 69 -4.17 -3.40 7.32
N SER A 70 -4.37 -2.17 6.84
CA SER A 70 -3.34 -1.39 6.16
C SER A 70 -2.19 -1.02 7.11
N GLN A 71 -2.54 -0.53 8.32
CA GLN A 71 -1.55 -0.22 9.36
C GLN A 71 -0.66 -1.42 9.69
N LYS A 72 -1.24 -2.61 9.89
CA LYS A 72 -0.48 -3.84 10.15
C LYS A 72 0.46 -4.24 9.01
N VAL A 73 0.12 -3.91 7.76
CA VAL A 73 1.03 -4.16 6.63
C VAL A 73 2.19 -3.18 6.66
N ALA A 74 1.92 -1.89 6.90
CA ALA A 74 2.94 -0.87 7.05
C ALA A 74 3.92 -1.22 8.19
N ASP A 75 3.40 -1.57 9.37
CA ASP A 75 4.22 -1.96 10.54
C ASP A 75 5.16 -3.13 10.21
N LYS A 76 4.63 -4.18 9.54
CA LYS A 76 5.42 -5.36 9.14
C LYS A 76 6.52 -5.03 8.13
N LEU A 77 6.37 -3.97 7.37
CA LEU A 77 7.34 -3.51 6.38
C LEU A 77 8.33 -2.49 6.96
N GLY A 78 8.21 -2.16 8.26
CA GLY A 78 9.13 -1.27 8.96
C GLY A 78 8.79 0.20 8.83
N PHE A 79 7.56 0.55 8.44
CA PHE A 79 7.11 1.94 8.53
C PHE A 79 6.80 2.31 9.99
N GLU A 80 7.02 3.57 10.31
CA GLU A 80 6.65 4.17 11.59
C GLU A 80 5.59 5.25 11.35
N LYS A 81 4.62 5.36 12.26
CA LYS A 81 3.63 6.43 12.20
C LYS A 81 4.31 7.74 12.59
N VAL A 82 4.38 8.67 11.63
CA VAL A 82 5.02 9.98 11.83
C VAL A 82 4.02 11.13 11.99
N GLU A 83 2.82 11.01 11.44
CA GLU A 83 1.82 12.08 11.44
C GLU A 83 0.39 11.51 11.42
N GLU A 84 -0.55 12.31 11.90
CA GLU A 84 -2.00 12.12 11.72
C GLU A 84 -2.64 13.49 11.50
N TYR A 85 -3.45 13.61 10.46
CA TYR A 85 -4.12 14.86 10.10
C TYR A 85 -5.56 14.57 9.63
N PRO A 86 -6.48 15.52 9.81
CA PRO A 86 -7.86 15.35 9.34
C PRO A 86 -7.93 15.41 7.82
N VAL A 87 -8.71 14.50 7.23
CA VAL A 87 -9.05 14.49 5.80
C VAL A 87 -10.56 14.67 5.68
N TYR A 88 -10.99 15.60 4.83
CA TYR A 88 -12.40 15.89 4.58
C TYR A 88 -12.78 15.50 3.16
N SER A 89 -13.87 14.77 3.01
CA SER A 89 -14.48 14.45 1.71
C SER A 89 -15.83 15.16 1.59
N ILE A 90 -16.08 15.81 0.46
CA ILE A 90 -17.40 16.38 0.16
C ILE A 90 -18.22 15.31 -0.56
N ASN A 91 -19.32 14.90 0.07
CA ASN A 91 -20.29 14.04 -0.59
C ASN A 91 -21.16 14.92 -1.50
N ILE A 92 -20.93 14.83 -2.80
CA ILE A 92 -21.82 15.44 -3.79
C ILE A 92 -22.97 14.44 -3.99
N VAL A 93 -24.17 14.84 -3.58
CA VAL A 93 -25.43 14.10 -3.80
C VAL A 93 -25.93 14.36 -5.21
#